data_AF-A0A409Y9Q2-F1
#
_entry.id   AF-A0A409Y9Q2-F1
#
_cell.length_a   1.000
_cell.length_b   1.000
_cell.length_c   1.000
_cell.angle_alpha   90.00
_cell.angle_beta   90.00
_cell.angle_gamma   90.00
#
_symmetry.space_group_name_H-M   'P 1'
#
loop_
_entity.id
_entity.type
_entity.pdbx_description
1 polymer ?
#
loop_
_entity_poly.entity_id
_entity_poly.type
_entity_poly.pdbx_seq_one_letter_code
_entity_poly.pdbx_strand_id
1 'polypeptide(L)'
;MNMSLPVRYIIIVLFLIISIHYIVSFTHEPYGRATSLASLKSKILPSKFPYSSSSDSYDNFPPHAPTKEDLAELAQGRRANATFVILARNTDLSGTIRSIREIEDRFNRRYMYPYVLLNEVPFTEEFKR
;
A
#
# COMPACT_ATOMS: atom_id res chain seq x y z
N MET A 1 -34.83 -36.06 -11.90
CA MET A 1 -34.10 -35.88 -13.17
C MET A 1 -32.84 -36.73 -13.08
N ASN A 2 -32.92 -37.99 -13.53
CA ASN A 2 -31.83 -38.96 -13.37
C ASN A 2 -30.70 -38.61 -14.34
N MET A 3 -29.69 -37.91 -13.85
CA MET A 3 -28.53 -37.55 -14.66
C MET A 3 -27.71 -38.82 -14.91
N SER A 4 -27.30 -39.03 -16.16
CA SER A 4 -26.44 -40.14 -16.55
C SER A 4 -25.19 -40.16 -15.68
N LEU A 5 -24.80 -41.34 -15.19
CA LEU A 5 -23.61 -41.58 -14.34
C LEU A 5 -22.42 -40.66 -14.65
N PRO A 6 -21.95 -40.51 -15.92
CA PRO A 6 -20.81 -39.64 -16.23
C PRO A 6 -21.04 -38.16 -15.88
N VAL A 7 -22.26 -37.63 -16.08
CA VAL A 7 -22.57 -36.21 -15.86
C VAL A 7 -22.57 -35.87 -14.36
N ARG A 8 -22.96 -36.81 -13.49
CA ARG A 8 -22.88 -36.61 -12.04
C ARG A 8 -21.43 -36.46 -11.57
N TYR A 9 -20.51 -37.25 -12.14
CA TYR A 9 -19.08 -37.13 -11.81
C TYR A 9 -18.49 -35.81 -12.30
N ILE A 10 -18.87 -35.35 -13.49
CA ILE A 10 -18.42 -34.05 -14.02
C ILE A 10 -18.83 -32.91 -13.07
N ILE A 11 -20.07 -32.91 -12.59
CA ILE A 11 -20.56 -31.87 -11.66
C ILE A 11 -19.84 -31.92 -10.32
N ILE A 12 -19.58 -33.11 -9.78
CA ILE A 12 -18.84 -33.29 -8.52
C ILE A 12 -17.40 -32.77 -8.66
N VAL A 13 -16.72 -33.10 -9.76
CA VAL A 13 -15.36 -32.61 -10.02
C VAL A 13 -15.32 -31.09 -10.14
N LEU A 14 -16.30 -30.49 -10.83
CA LEU A 14 -16.38 -29.04 -10.99
C LEU A 14 -16.61 -28.34 -9.64
N PHE A 15 -17.53 -28.86 -8.81
CA PHE A 15 -17.74 -28.35 -7.44
C PHE A 15 -16.51 -28.51 -6.55
N LEU A 16 -15.79 -29.63 -6.68
CA LEU A 16 -14.57 -29.89 -5.92
C LEU A 16 -13.46 -28.91 -6.31
N ILE A 17 -13.30 -28.62 -7.60
CA ILE A 17 -12.34 -27.61 -8.09
C ILE A 17 -12.69 -26.20 -7.58
N ILE A 18 -13.98 -25.80 -7.65
CA ILE A 18 -14.43 -24.49 -7.15
C ILE A 18 -14.24 -24.39 -5.63
N SER A 19 -14.56 -25.45 -4.88
CA SER A 19 -14.41 -25.49 -3.43
C SER A 19 -12.94 -25.45 -3.01
N ILE A 20 -12.07 -26.20 -3.69
CA ILE A 20 -10.62 -26.12 -3.48
C ILE A 20 -10.11 -24.71 -3.77
N HIS A 21 -10.55 -24.10 -4.88
CA HIS A 21 -10.18 -22.72 -5.22
C HIS A 21 -10.64 -21.72 -4.15
N TYR A 22 -11.85 -21.90 -3.62
CA TYR A 22 -12.42 -21.06 -2.56
C TYR A 22 -11.65 -21.19 -1.24
N ILE A 23 -11.32 -22.42 -0.84
CA ILE A 23 -10.55 -22.69 0.37
C ILE A 23 -9.14 -22.11 0.26
N VAL A 24 -8.44 -22.33 -0.87
CA VAL A 24 -7.10 -21.77 -1.11
C VAL A 24 -7.13 -20.24 -1.15
N SER A 25 -8.17 -19.65 -1.74
CA SER A 25 -8.34 -18.19 -1.76
C SER A 25 -8.64 -17.60 -0.37
N PHE A 26 -9.20 -18.39 0.55
CA PHE A 26 -9.49 -17.96 1.92
C PHE A 26 -8.31 -18.22 2.88
N THR A 27 -7.50 -19.26 2.64
CA THR A 27 -6.37 -19.63 3.52
C THR A 27 -5.04 -18.98 3.14
N HIS A 28 -4.91 -18.37 1.96
CA HIS A 28 -3.70 -17.67 1.54
C HIS A 28 -4.00 -16.22 1.14
N GLU A 29 -3.63 -15.25 1.99
CA GLU A 29 -3.62 -13.82 1.63
C GLU A 29 -2.88 -13.45 0.32
N PRO A 30 -1.89 -14.20 -0.22
CA PRO A 30 -1.31 -13.83 -1.53
C PRO A 30 -2.12 -14.28 -2.76
N TYR A 31 -3.17 -15.11 -2.63
CA TYR A 31 -3.86 -15.66 -3.82
C TYR A 31 -4.74 -14.63 -4.57
N GLY A 32 -5.20 -13.57 -3.90
CA GLY A 32 -5.93 -12.47 -4.54
C GLY A 32 -5.11 -11.64 -5.53
N ARG A 33 -3.77 -11.76 -5.52
CA ARG A 33 -2.90 -11.02 -6.44
C ARG A 33 -2.78 -11.67 -7.83
N ALA A 34 -2.98 -12.98 -7.94
CA ALA A 34 -2.76 -13.72 -9.20
C ALA A 34 -3.92 -13.56 -10.20
N THR A 35 -5.14 -13.29 -9.75
CA THR A 35 -6.36 -13.16 -10.60
C THR A 35 -6.81 -11.71 -10.79
N SER A 36 -5.99 -10.74 -10.41
CA SER A 36 -6.33 -9.32 -10.47
C SER A 36 -6.57 -8.83 -11.91
N LEU A 37 -7.79 -8.32 -12.16
CA LEU A 37 -8.17 -7.57 -13.37
C LEU A 37 -7.26 -6.37 -13.65
N ALA A 38 -6.46 -5.92 -12.66
CA ALA A 38 -5.48 -4.84 -12.85
C ALA A 38 -4.40 -5.22 -13.88
N SER A 39 -4.02 -6.50 -13.97
CA SER A 39 -3.04 -6.99 -14.96
C SER A 39 -3.63 -7.17 -16.36
N LEU A 40 -4.96 -7.31 -16.48
CA LEU A 40 -5.64 -7.38 -17.78
C LEU A 40 -5.78 -5.97 -18.39
N LYS A 41 -6.03 -4.96 -17.54
CA LYS A 41 -6.14 -3.56 -17.94
C LYS A 41 -4.83 -2.99 -18.51
N SER A 42 -3.68 -3.41 -17.98
CA SER A 42 -2.36 -2.96 -18.48
C SER A 42 -1.99 -3.54 -19.84
N LYS A 43 -2.62 -4.65 -20.27
CA LYS A 43 -2.31 -5.30 -21.55
C LYS A 43 -3.20 -4.83 -22.71
N ILE A 44 -4.37 -4.25 -22.41
CA ILE A 44 -5.37 -3.85 -23.41
C ILE A 44 -5.29 -2.35 -23.74
N LEU A 45 -4.84 -1.50 -22.81
CA LEU A 45 -4.65 -0.09 -23.06
C LEU A 45 -3.17 0.21 -23.34
N PRO A 46 -2.82 0.82 -24.49
CA PRO A 46 -1.49 1.39 -24.67
C PRO A 46 -1.38 2.61 -23.76
N SER A 47 -0.81 2.45 -22.56
CA SER A 47 -0.51 3.58 -21.69
C SER A 47 0.59 4.41 -22.34
N LYS A 48 0.25 5.63 -22.75
CA LYS A 48 1.17 6.66 -23.26
C LYS A 48 2.11 7.22 -22.15
N PHE A 49 2.40 6.41 -21.14
CA PHE A 49 3.22 6.76 -19.97
C PHE A 49 4.28 5.67 -19.81
N PRO A 50 5.58 6.02 -19.74
CA PRO A 50 6.65 5.03 -19.58
C PRO A 50 6.58 4.47 -18.15
N TYR A 51 5.87 3.36 -17.98
CA TYR A 51 5.86 2.59 -16.74
C TYR A 51 6.90 1.48 -16.87
N SER A 52 8.10 1.73 -16.37
CA SER A 52 9.11 0.70 -16.16
C SER A 52 8.65 -0.17 -14.99
N SER A 53 8.28 -1.41 -15.29
CA SER A 53 8.06 -2.45 -14.29
C SER A 53 9.42 -2.90 -13.75
N SER A 54 9.97 -2.23 -12.75
CA SER A 54 11.11 -2.73 -11.99
C SER A 54 10.63 -3.36 -10.69
N SER A 55 10.15 -4.61 -10.80
CA SER A 55 10.43 -5.60 -9.77
C SER A 55 11.92 -5.88 -9.89
N ASP A 56 12.75 -5.23 -9.07
CA ASP A 56 14.04 -5.73 -8.57
C ASP A 56 14.74 -4.57 -7.85
N SER A 57 15.42 -4.92 -6.75
CA SER A 57 16.38 -4.09 -5.99
C SER A 57 15.83 -3.12 -4.94
N TYR A 58 15.53 -3.66 -3.75
CA TYR A 58 15.51 -2.90 -2.48
C TYR A 58 16.92 -2.63 -1.89
N ASP A 59 18.01 -2.94 -2.61
CA ASP A 59 19.34 -3.11 -1.99
C ASP A 59 20.43 -2.09 -2.36
N ASN A 60 20.14 -1.04 -3.12
CA ASN A 60 21.16 -0.02 -3.39
C ASN A 60 20.71 1.34 -2.89
N PHE A 61 20.89 1.60 -1.59
CA PHE A 61 20.84 2.97 -1.08
C PHE A 61 22.28 3.46 -0.81
N PRO A 62 22.70 4.59 -1.40
CA PRO A 62 24.01 5.16 -1.13
C PRO A 62 24.10 5.61 0.34
N PRO A 63 25.26 5.51 1.00
CA PRO A 63 25.45 5.87 2.41
C PRO A 63 25.36 7.37 2.70
N HIS A 64 24.88 8.20 1.77
CA HIS A 64 24.81 9.65 1.88
C HIS A 64 23.36 10.14 2.03
N ALA A 65 23.21 11.29 2.70
CA ALA A 65 21.91 11.95 2.84
C ALA A 65 21.35 12.27 1.44
N PRO A 66 20.07 11.98 1.17
CA PRO A 66 19.50 12.12 -0.17
C PRO A 66 19.57 13.56 -0.65
N THR A 67 20.07 13.73 -1.88
CA THR A 67 20.15 15.03 -2.55
C THR A 67 18.75 15.45 -2.99
N LYS A 68 18.52 16.75 -3.25
CA LYS A 68 17.20 17.25 -3.70
C LYS A 68 16.71 16.58 -4.99
N GLU A 69 17.64 16.12 -5.82
CA GLU A 69 17.37 15.37 -7.06
C GLU A 69 16.88 13.94 -6.73
N ASP A 70 17.52 13.24 -5.78
CA ASP A 70 17.10 11.92 -5.29
C ASP A 70 15.72 11.98 -4.61
N LEU A 71 15.40 13.08 -3.92
CA LEU A 71 14.07 13.29 -3.32
C LEU A 71 12.98 13.46 -4.38
N ALA A 72 13.31 14.07 -5.52
CA ALA A 72 12.37 14.19 -6.64
C ALA A 72 12.15 12.83 -7.33
N GLU A 73 13.17 11.99 -7.43
CA GLU A 73 13.07 10.63 -7.98
C GLU A 73 12.35 9.65 -7.02
N LEU A 74 12.60 9.73 -5.71
CA LEU A 74 11.82 9.00 -4.70
C LEU A 74 10.35 9.46 -4.66
N ALA A 75 10.09 10.75 -4.89
CA ALA A 75 8.74 11.27 -5.06
C ALA A 75 8.05 10.78 -6.35
N GLN A 76 8.83 10.35 -7.37
CA GLN A 76 8.32 9.73 -8.60
C GLN A 76 8.03 8.23 -8.46
N GLY A 77 8.36 7.60 -7.32
CA GLY A 77 7.87 6.28 -6.95
C GLY A 77 6.35 6.26 -6.78
N ARG A 78 5.72 5.07 -6.95
CA ARG A 78 4.26 4.89 -6.80
C ARG A 78 3.84 5.08 -5.33
N ARG A 79 3.74 6.33 -4.88
CA ARG A 79 3.24 6.72 -3.55
C ARG A 79 1.72 6.75 -3.53
N ALA A 80 1.13 6.38 -2.40
CA ALA A 80 -0.32 6.53 -2.21
C ALA A 80 -0.66 8.01 -1.97
N ASN A 81 -1.87 8.43 -2.33
CA ASN A 81 -2.40 9.71 -1.84
C ASN A 81 -2.79 9.53 -0.37
N ALA A 82 -1.88 9.87 0.54
CA ALA A 82 -2.00 9.62 1.97
C ALA A 82 -1.33 10.71 2.81
N THR A 83 -1.72 10.80 4.07
CA THR A 83 -1.17 11.73 5.07
C THR A 83 -1.17 11.06 6.43
N PHE A 84 -0.23 11.44 7.30
CA PHE A 84 -0.33 11.11 8.71
C PHE A 84 -1.34 12.04 9.38
N VAL A 85 -2.22 11.49 10.21
CA VAL A 85 -3.20 12.27 10.98
C VAL A 85 -2.95 11.98 12.45
N ILE A 86 -2.81 13.04 13.25
CA ILE A 86 -2.60 12.94 14.70
C ILE A 86 -3.62 13.84 15.40
N LEU A 87 -4.42 13.25 16.29
CA LEU A 87 -5.26 13.99 17.22
C LEU A 87 -4.44 14.30 18.46
N ALA A 88 -4.19 15.58 18.73
CA ALA A 88 -3.33 16.03 19.82
C ALA A 88 -3.91 17.28 20.50
N ARG A 89 -3.74 17.39 21.81
CA ARG A 89 -4.08 18.61 22.56
C ARG A 89 -2.86 19.52 22.65
N ASN A 90 -3.09 20.79 22.96
CA ASN A 90 -2.02 21.76 23.22
C ASN A 90 -1.04 21.30 24.33
N THR A 91 -1.54 20.59 25.34
CA THR A 91 -0.73 20.03 26.43
C THR A 91 0.18 18.88 26.01
N ASP A 92 -0.10 18.24 24.88
CA ASP A 92 0.58 17.03 24.41
C ASP A 92 1.75 17.35 23.45
N LEU A 93 2.18 18.62 23.36
CA LEU A 93 3.22 19.10 22.44
C LEU A 93 4.50 18.26 22.48
N SER A 94 5.04 18.05 23.69
CA SER A 94 6.30 17.31 23.87
C SER A 94 6.19 15.85 23.42
N GLY A 95 5.07 15.20 23.74
CA GLY A 95 4.77 13.84 23.30
C GLY A 95 4.61 13.75 21.78
N THR A 96 3.89 14.70 21.20
CA THR A 96 3.62 14.76 19.75
C THR A 96 4.90 14.96 18.96
N ILE A 97 5.78 15.89 19.38
CA ILE A 97 7.09 16.11 18.76
C ILE A 97 7.92 14.83 18.78
N ARG A 98 7.91 14.11 19.91
CA ARG A 98 8.65 12.85 20.03
C ARG A 98 8.12 11.81 19.04
N SER A 99 6.81 11.64 18.94
CA SER A 99 6.19 10.70 17.99
C SER A 99 6.51 11.07 16.54
N ILE A 100 6.41 12.35 16.17
CA ILE A 100 6.76 12.81 14.81
C ILE A 100 8.22 12.50 14.49
N ARG A 101 9.15 12.79 15.42
CA ARG A 101 10.57 12.48 15.23
C ARG A 101 10.82 11.00 15.00
N GLU A 102 10.20 10.13 15.80
CA GLU A 102 10.34 8.68 15.66
C GLU A 102 9.81 8.16 14.32
N ILE A 103 8.69 8.71 13.82
CA ILE A 103 8.13 8.38 12.50
C ILE A 103 9.05 8.88 11.38
N GLU A 104 9.56 10.10 11.51
CA GLU A 104 10.46 10.71 10.55
C GLU A 104 11.75 9.90 10.40
N ASP A 105 12.43 9.61 11.50
CA ASP A 105 13.71 8.89 11.53
C ASP A 105 13.59 7.48 10.94
N ARG A 106 12.48 6.78 11.22
CA ARG A 106 12.29 5.38 10.79
C ARG A 106 11.71 5.23 9.39
N PHE A 107 10.83 6.15 8.98
CA PHE A 107 10.04 5.98 7.76
C PHE A 107 9.99 7.25 6.92
N ASN A 108 9.49 8.34 7.49
CA ASN A 108 9.02 9.45 6.69
C ASN A 108 10.15 10.30 6.09
N ARG A 109 11.39 10.19 6.59
CA ARG A 109 12.59 10.77 5.96
C ARG A 109 12.81 10.29 4.52
N ARG A 110 12.30 9.10 4.17
CA ARG A 110 12.42 8.53 2.81
C ARG A 110 11.23 8.86 1.92
N TYR A 111 10.05 9.01 2.50
CA TYR A 111 8.79 9.10 1.75
C TYR A 111 8.17 10.49 1.79
N MET A 112 8.48 11.35 2.75
CA MET A 112 8.01 12.73 2.82
C MET A 112 6.48 12.86 2.68
N TYR A 113 5.71 12.09 3.45
CA TYR A 113 4.28 12.27 3.59
C TYR A 113 3.95 13.45 4.50
N PRO A 114 2.87 14.19 4.21
CA PRO A 114 2.42 15.30 5.04
C PRO A 114 1.83 14.83 6.38
N TYR A 115 1.72 15.75 7.32
CA TYR A 115 1.04 15.59 8.61
C TYR A 115 -0.16 16.52 8.71
N VAL A 116 -1.25 16.02 9.27
CA VAL A 116 -2.45 16.78 9.63
C VAL A 116 -2.68 16.60 11.13
N LEU A 117 -2.62 17.71 11.86
CA LEU A 117 -2.85 17.73 13.31
C LEU A 117 -4.28 18.20 13.57
N LEU A 118 -5.02 17.44 14.36
CA LEU A 118 -6.41 17.71 14.74
C LEU A 118 -6.49 17.97 16.25
N ASN A 119 -7.41 18.83 16.65
CA ASN A 119 -7.70 19.14 18.04
C ASN A 119 -9.15 19.64 18.17
N GLU A 120 -9.75 19.43 19.34
CA GLU A 120 -11.10 19.90 19.68
C GLU A 120 -11.15 21.42 19.93
N VAL A 121 -9.99 22.02 20.19
CA VAL A 121 -9.81 23.46 20.38
C VAL A 121 -8.70 24.00 19.48
N PRO A 122 -8.65 25.32 19.22
CA PRO A 122 -7.56 25.91 18.45
C PRO A 122 -6.18 25.61 19.04
N PHE A 123 -5.21 25.34 18.17
CA PHE A 123 -3.82 25.17 18.60
C PHE A 123 -3.22 26.49 19.09
N THR A 124 -2.47 26.44 20.19
CA THR A 124 -1.70 27.58 20.70
C THR A 124 -0.57 27.93 19.75
N GLU A 125 -0.08 29.18 19.82
CA GLU A 125 1.07 29.61 19.02
C GLU A 125 2.35 28.83 19.37
N GLU A 126 2.47 28.38 20.61
CA GLU A 126 3.56 27.51 21.06
C GLU A 126 3.52 26.15 20.35
N PHE A 127 2.33 25.60 20.08
CA PHE A 127 2.17 24.30 19.43
C PHE A 127 2.46 24.38 17.92
N LYS A 128 2.23 25.53 17.30
CA LYS A 128 2.43 25.73 15.85
C LYS A 128 3.89 26.05 15.48
N ARG A 129 4.73 26.41 16.45
CA ARG A 129 6.14 26.75 16.26
C ARG A 129 7.02 25.52 16.37
#